data_AF-A0A6J2KJ52-F1
#
_entry.id   AF-A0A6J2KJ52-F1
#
_cell.length_a   1.000
_cell.length_b   1.000
_cell.length_c   1.000
_cell.angle_alpha   90.00
_cell.angle_beta   90.00
_cell.angle_gamma   90.00
#
_symmetry.space_group_name_H-M   'P 1'
#
loop_
_entity.id
_entity.type
_entity.pdbx_description
1 polymer ?
#
loop_
_entity_poly.entity_id
_entity_poly.type
_entity_poly.pdbx_seq_one_letter_code
_entity_poly.pdbx_strand_id
1 'polypeptide(L)'
;MRQKIQGNDAFQRINYLYQISKAMASKNTILSSYYGNLVVNIAKKNVLKIHPEVKRQICKKCRSILIENVSTNMKIRNHNKSKRIEWKCNICGERKGLPAEKNKDHRVWVEKEEAVVEIIK
;
A
#
# COMPACT_ATOMS: atom_id res chain seq x y z
N MET A 1 -29.91 4.52 -0.20
CA MET A 1 -29.78 3.06 0.08
C MET A 1 -28.30 2.71 -0.03
N ARG A 2 -27.67 2.11 0.99
CA ARG A 2 -26.26 1.67 0.88
C ARG A 2 -26.17 0.58 -0.19
N GLN A 3 -25.44 0.82 -1.27
CA GLN A 3 -25.16 -0.22 -2.26
C GLN A 3 -24.46 -1.41 -1.58
N LYS A 4 -24.92 -2.63 -1.89
CA LYS A 4 -24.26 -3.85 -1.45
C LYS A 4 -23.02 -4.06 -2.31
N ILE A 5 -21.87 -3.56 -1.83
CA ILE A 5 -20.58 -3.82 -2.46
C ILE A 5 -20.17 -5.26 -2.14
N GLN A 6 -19.85 -6.04 -3.17
CA GLN A 6 -19.31 -7.39 -2.98
C GLN A 6 -18.01 -7.31 -2.17
N GLY A 7 -17.94 -8.07 -1.07
CA GLY A 7 -16.77 -8.06 -0.18
C GLY A 7 -16.69 -6.84 0.76
N ASN A 8 -17.78 -6.08 0.96
CA ASN A 8 -17.81 -4.91 1.84
C ASN A 8 -17.24 -5.20 3.26
N ASP A 9 -17.65 -6.30 3.89
CA ASP A 9 -17.12 -6.70 5.21
C ASP A 9 -15.59 -6.88 5.19
N ALA A 10 -15.08 -7.59 4.17
CA ALA A 10 -13.65 -7.81 4.02
C ALA A 10 -12.89 -6.50 3.75
N PHE A 11 -13.45 -5.56 2.98
CA PHE A 11 -12.87 -4.23 2.79
C PHE A 11 -12.83 -3.42 4.09
N GLN A 12 -13.90 -3.44 4.89
CA GLN A 12 -13.94 -2.78 6.20
C GLN A 12 -12.90 -3.36 7.15
N ARG A 13 -12.76 -4.69 7.18
CA ARG A 13 -11.74 -5.38 7.98
C ARG A 13 -10.33 -5.04 7.52
N ILE A 14 -10.07 -5.03 6.21
CA ILE A 14 -8.79 -4.62 5.64
C ILE A 14 -8.46 -3.17 6.04
N ASN A 15 -9.42 -2.26 5.93
CA ASN A 15 -9.23 -0.86 6.32
C ASN A 15 -8.87 -0.71 7.80
N TYR A 16 -9.63 -1.37 8.68
CA TYR A 16 -9.37 -1.36 10.12
C TYR A 16 -7.98 -1.89 10.47
N LEU A 17 -7.62 -3.06 9.93
CA LEU A 17 -6.31 -3.67 10.17
C LEU A 17 -5.16 -2.83 9.61
N TYR A 18 -5.34 -2.21 8.44
CA TYR A 18 -4.36 -1.30 7.86
C TYR A 18 -4.13 -0.07 8.76
N GLN A 19 -5.19 0.54 9.29
CA GLN A 19 -5.08 1.68 10.21
C GLN A 19 -4.34 1.31 11.49
N ILE A 20 -4.67 0.17 12.11
CA ILE A 20 -3.94 -0.33 13.28
C ILE A 20 -2.48 -0.59 12.94
N SER A 21 -2.20 -1.26 11.82
CA SER A 21 -0.85 -1.58 11.40
C SER A 21 0.00 -0.31 11.21
N LYS A 22 -0.60 0.76 10.67
CA LYS A 22 0.02 2.08 10.54
C LYS A 22 0.29 2.72 11.90
N ALA A 23 -0.68 2.70 12.82
CA ALA A 23 -0.51 3.24 14.17
C ALA A 23 0.55 2.48 15.00
N MET A 24 0.67 1.17 14.79
CA MET A 24 1.66 0.32 15.46
C MET A 24 3.06 0.42 14.84
N ALA A 25 3.21 0.92 13.61
CA ALA A 25 4.50 0.97 12.93
C ALA A 25 5.57 1.77 13.70
N SER A 26 5.18 2.79 14.46
CA SER A 26 6.08 3.58 15.32
C SER A 26 6.29 2.98 16.71
N LYS A 27 5.33 2.19 17.22
CA LYS A 27 5.35 1.66 18.59
C LYS A 27 5.92 0.26 18.67
N ASN A 28 5.47 -0.63 17.78
CA ASN A 28 5.85 -2.03 17.75
C ASN A 28 5.83 -2.56 16.30
N THR A 29 7.03 -2.74 15.75
CA THR A 29 7.25 -3.15 14.36
C THR A 29 6.77 -4.58 14.08
N ILE A 30 6.78 -5.46 15.09
CA ILE A 30 6.30 -6.85 15.00
C ILE A 30 4.78 -6.86 14.85
N LEU A 31 4.07 -6.10 15.70
CA LEU A 31 2.62 -5.97 15.60
C LEU A 31 2.19 -5.32 14.29
N SER A 32 2.91 -4.28 13.83
CA SER A 32 2.66 -3.69 12.51
C SER A 32 2.76 -4.74 11.41
N SER A 33 3.84 -5.54 11.41
CA SER A 33 4.04 -6.64 10.45
C SER A 33 2.95 -7.71 10.55
N TYR A 34 2.51 -8.06 11.75
CA TYR A 34 1.41 -9.02 11.98
C TYR A 34 0.10 -8.53 11.36
N TYR A 35 -0.33 -7.30 11.66
CA TYR A 35 -1.56 -6.74 11.08
C TYR A 35 -1.45 -6.58 9.56
N GLY A 36 -0.28 -6.21 9.05
CA GLY A 36 -0.03 -6.13 7.61
C GLY A 36 -0.11 -7.49 6.90
N ASN A 37 0.33 -8.57 7.56
CA ASN A 37 0.11 -9.94 7.08
C ASN A 37 -1.38 -10.28 7.02
N LEU A 38 -2.16 -9.92 8.05
CA LEU A 38 -3.61 -10.13 8.06
C LEU A 38 -4.31 -9.40 6.91
N VAL A 39 -3.95 -8.14 6.64
CA VAL A 39 -4.46 -7.37 5.49
C VAL A 39 -4.26 -8.15 4.18
N VAL A 40 -3.05 -8.63 3.93
CA VAL A 40 -2.70 -9.37 2.71
C VAL A 40 -3.44 -10.71 2.65
N ASN A 41 -3.54 -11.42 3.76
CA ASN A 41 -4.19 -12.74 3.81
C ASN A 41 -5.69 -12.65 3.56
N ILE A 42 -6.36 -11.65 4.16
CA ILE A 42 -7.79 -11.40 3.92
C ILE A 42 -8.03 -11.03 2.46
N ALA A 43 -7.20 -10.15 1.89
CA ALA A 43 -7.31 -9.78 0.49
C ALA A 43 -7.11 -10.97 -0.46
N LYS A 44 -6.11 -11.83 -0.19
CA LYS A 44 -5.87 -13.05 -0.98
C LYS A 44 -7.04 -14.03 -0.88
N LYS A 45 -7.52 -14.31 0.34
CA LYS A 45 -8.62 -15.26 0.59
C LYS A 45 -9.92 -14.84 -0.09
N ASN A 46 -10.19 -13.54 -0.13
CA ASN A 46 -11.41 -12.99 -0.74
C ASN A 46 -11.21 -12.52 -2.19
N VAL A 47 -10.03 -12.76 -2.79
CA VAL A 47 -9.67 -12.33 -4.17
C VAL A 47 -9.92 -10.82 -4.40
N LEU A 48 -9.59 -10.01 -3.39
CA LEU A 48 -9.82 -8.56 -3.43
C LEU A 48 -8.62 -7.80 -4.01
N LYS A 49 -8.92 -6.81 -4.84
CA LYS A 49 -7.93 -5.85 -5.34
C LYS A 49 -7.77 -4.72 -4.32
N ILE A 50 -6.61 -4.68 -3.64
CA ILE A 50 -6.25 -3.59 -2.74
C ILE A 50 -5.88 -2.34 -3.55
N HIS A 51 -6.26 -1.16 -3.06
CA HIS A 51 -5.87 0.12 -3.65
C HIS A 51 -4.34 0.21 -3.86
N PRO A 52 -3.88 0.71 -5.03
CA PRO A 52 -2.45 0.81 -5.34
C PRO A 52 -1.63 1.53 -4.26
N GLU A 53 -2.17 2.59 -3.66
CA GLU A 53 -1.49 3.37 -2.62
C GLU A 53 -1.25 2.54 -1.34
N VAL A 54 -2.27 1.83 -0.87
CA VAL A 54 -2.16 0.92 0.28
C VAL A 54 -1.15 -0.18 -0.04
N LYS A 55 -1.21 -0.76 -1.24
CA LYS A 55 -0.25 -1.78 -1.71
C LYS A 55 1.17 -1.21 -1.78
N ARG A 56 1.36 0.05 -2.15
CA ARG A 56 2.68 0.74 -2.20
C ARG A 56 3.27 0.91 -0.81
N GLN A 57 2.44 1.15 0.20
CA GLN A 57 2.87 1.29 1.60
C GLN A 57 3.08 -0.04 2.35
N ILE A 58 2.77 -1.21 1.76
CA ILE A 58 3.05 -2.50 2.40
C ILE A 58 4.42 -3.04 1.94
N CYS A 59 5.26 -3.44 2.89
CA CYS A 59 6.53 -4.12 2.61
C CYS A 59 6.28 -5.46 1.91
N LYS A 60 7.06 -5.81 0.88
CA LYS A 60 6.87 -7.06 0.12
C LYS A 60 7.18 -8.31 0.94
N LYS A 61 8.15 -8.22 1.85
CA LYS A 61 8.68 -9.33 2.64
C LYS A 61 7.97 -9.45 4.00
N CYS A 62 8.23 -8.55 4.94
CA CYS A 62 7.69 -8.62 6.29
C CYS A 62 6.25 -8.08 6.44
N ARG A 63 5.69 -7.47 5.39
CA ARG A 63 4.34 -6.85 5.38
C ARG A 63 4.10 -5.70 6.36
N SER A 64 5.13 -5.20 7.04
CA SER A 64 5.03 -3.94 7.80
C SER A 64 4.60 -2.78 6.91
N ILE A 65 3.91 -1.81 7.52
CA ILE A 65 3.55 -0.56 6.84
C ILE A 65 4.77 0.34 6.78
N LEU A 66 5.05 0.82 5.57
CA LEU A 66 6.13 1.69 5.21
C LEU A 66 5.69 3.14 5.45
N ILE A 67 6.17 3.70 6.55
CA ILE A 67 6.02 5.11 6.91
C ILE A 67 7.40 5.75 6.78
N GLU A 68 7.43 6.88 6.09
CA GLU A 68 8.64 7.68 5.89
C GLU A 68 9.22 8.11 7.24
N ASN A 69 10.55 8.01 7.38
CA ASN A 69 11.31 8.36 8.59
C ASN A 69 10.98 7.55 9.85
N VAL A 70 10.06 6.57 9.78
CA VAL A 70 9.70 5.70 10.91
C VAL A 70 10.13 4.26 10.64
N SER A 71 9.47 3.60 9.69
CA SER A 71 9.73 2.18 9.35
C SER A 71 10.50 2.01 8.03
N THR A 72 10.72 3.11 7.31
CA THR A 72 11.29 3.10 5.96
C THR A 72 12.16 4.31 5.70
N ASN A 73 13.22 4.10 4.94
CA ASN A 73 14.00 5.16 4.31
C ASN A 73 13.61 5.27 2.84
N MET A 74 13.12 6.43 2.41
CA MET A 74 12.83 6.73 1.01
C MET A 74 13.99 7.51 0.39
N LYS A 75 14.44 7.11 -0.79
CA LYS A 75 15.46 7.85 -1.56
C LYS A 75 15.09 7.86 -3.04
N ILE A 76 15.32 8.98 -3.70
CA ILE A 76 15.26 9.05 -5.17
C ILE A 76 16.63 8.65 -5.71
N ARG A 77 16.66 7.65 -6.59
CA ARG A 77 17.88 7.18 -7.26
C ARG A 77 17.74 7.28 -8.77
N ASN A 78 18.84 7.60 -9.44
CA ASN A 78 18.95 7.49 -10.88
C ASN A 78 19.33 6.06 -11.25
N HIS A 79 18.63 5.46 -12.21
CA HIS A 79 18.88 4.13 -12.73
C HIS A 79 18.71 4.14 -14.25
N ASN A 80 19.78 3.90 -15.01
CA ASN A 80 19.77 3.82 -16.48
C ASN A 80 18.94 4.96 -17.14
N LYS A 81 19.27 6.22 -16.82
CA LYS A 81 18.61 7.45 -17.32
C LYS A 81 17.20 7.73 -16.75
N SER A 82 16.64 6.83 -15.94
CA SER A 82 15.35 7.00 -15.26
C SER A 82 15.48 7.38 -13.79
N LYS A 83 14.55 8.18 -13.26
CA LYS A 83 14.42 8.41 -11.81
C LYS A 83 13.53 7.34 -11.18
N ARG A 84 13.94 6.78 -10.06
CA ARG A 84 13.14 5.83 -9.26
C ARG A 84 13.07 6.27 -7.81
N ILE A 85 11.89 6.19 -7.21
CA ILE A 85 11.73 6.29 -5.76
C ILE A 85 11.94 4.90 -5.19
N GLU A 86 12.94 4.74 -4.33
CA GLU A 86 13.25 3.50 -3.64
C GLU A 86 12.94 3.63 -2.16
N TRP A 87 12.06 2.75 -1.67
CA TRP A 87 11.80 2.55 -0.25
C TRP A 87 12.64 1.37 0.26
N LYS A 88 13.46 1.58 1.28
CA LYS A 88 14.16 0.52 2.01
C LYS A 88 13.48 0.31 3.37
N CYS A 89 12.97 -0.89 3.61
CA CYS A 89 12.40 -1.27 4.90
C CYS A 89 13.50 -1.34 5.96
N ASN A 90 13.33 -0.63 7.08
CA ASN A 90 14.29 -0.61 8.18
C ASN A 90 14.23 -1.90 9.03
N ILE A 91 13.13 -2.65 8.93
CA ILE A 91 12.90 -3.88 9.70
C ILE A 91 13.56 -5.09 9.03
N CYS A 92 13.31 -5.32 7.75
CA CYS A 92 13.77 -6.53 7.05
C CYS A 92 14.77 -6.26 5.91
N GLY A 93 15.13 -5.00 5.65
CA GLY A 93 16.10 -4.60 4.62
C GLY A 93 15.59 -4.62 3.18
N GLU A 94 14.37 -5.11 2.94
CA GLU A 94 13.78 -5.26 1.60
C GLU A 94 13.64 -3.90 0.91
N ARG A 95 13.94 -3.85 -0.39
CA ARG A 95 13.86 -2.63 -1.20
C ARG A 95 12.70 -2.71 -2.18
N LYS A 96 11.99 -1.59 -2.33
CA LYS A 96 10.88 -1.44 -3.27
C LYS A 96 11.14 -0.20 -4.10
N GLY A 97 11.31 -0.38 -5.40
CA GLY A 97 11.42 0.73 -6.35
C GLY A 97 10.10 0.98 -7.06
N LEU A 98 9.71 2.24 -7.20
CA LEU A 98 8.71 2.69 -8.17
C LEU A 98 9.36 3.67 -9.16
N PRO A 99 8.98 3.63 -10.44
CA PRO A 99 9.35 4.67 -11.40
C PRO A 99 8.86 6.03 -10.91
N ALA A 100 9.70 7.05 -11.07
CA ALA A 100 9.43 8.44 -10.72
C ALA A 100 9.63 9.38 -11.91
N GLU A 101 9.72 8.81 -13.12
CA GLU A 101 9.86 9.58 -14.34
C GLU A 101 8.62 10.41 -14.62
N LYS A 102 8.86 11.64 -15.08
CA LYS A 102 7.83 12.57 -15.55
C LYS A 102 7.43 12.27 -17.00
N ASN A 103 7.21 11.03 -17.40
CA ASN A 103 6.37 10.84 -18.58
C ASN A 103 4.99 11.36 -18.21
N LYS A 104 4.58 12.48 -18.84
CA LYS A 104 3.54 13.39 -18.36
C LYS A 104 2.16 12.75 -18.13
N ASP A 105 1.95 11.50 -18.52
CA ASP A 105 0.64 10.86 -18.48
C ASP A 105 0.61 9.44 -17.88
N HIS A 106 1.62 9.04 -17.11
CA HIS A 106 1.55 7.75 -16.41
C HIS A 106 0.64 7.84 -15.17
N ARG A 107 -0.62 7.42 -15.33
CA ARG A 107 -1.61 7.29 -14.25
C ARG A 107 -1.91 5.82 -13.96
N VAL A 108 -2.16 5.49 -12.69
CA VAL A 108 -2.65 4.15 -12.35
C VAL A 108 -4.09 4.00 -12.85
N TRP A 109 -4.52 2.79 -13.20
CA TRP A 109 -5.90 2.54 -13.69
C TRP A 109 -6.97 3.22 -12.83
N VAL A 110 -6.86 3.12 -11.51
CA VAL A 110 -7.83 3.68 -10.55
C VAL A 110 -7.90 5.23 -10.58
N GLU A 111 -6.87 5.90 -11.09
CA GLU A 111 -6.81 7.37 -11.22
C GLU A 111 -7.36 7.89 -12.56
N LYS A 112 -7.73 6.99 -13.48
CA LYS A 112 -8.35 7.37 -14.75
C LYS A 112 -9.84 7.62 -14.54
N GLU A 113 -10.38 8.65 -15.20
CA GLU A 113 -11.81 9.01 -15.13
C GLU A 113 -12.71 7.85 -15.58
N GLU A 114 -12.30 7.11 -16.60
CA GLU A 114 -12.99 5.91 -17.11
C GLU A 114 -13.12 4.78 -16.09
N ALA A 115 -12.27 4.74 -15.06
CA ALA A 115 -12.29 3.70 -14.04
C ALA A 115 -13.28 4.02 -12.90
N VAL A 116 -13.80 5.25 -12.84
CA VAL A 116 -14.72 5.69 -11.79
C VAL A 116 -16.13 5.25 -12.15
N VAL A 117 -16.67 4.30 -11.37
CA VAL A 117 -18.04 3.80 -11.55
C VAL A 117 -19.04 4.79 -10.97
N GLU A 118 -18.79 5.27 -9.74
CA GLU A 118 -19.66 6.20 -9.02
C GLU A 118 -18.84 7.14 -8.14
N ILE A 119 -19.26 8.41 -8.06
CA ILE A 119 -18.72 9.40 -7.13
C ILE A 119 -19.76 9.59 -6.02
N ILE A 120 -19.41 9.20 -4.80
CA ILE A 120 -20.25 9.42 -3.63
C ILE A 120 -20.13 10.92 -3.29
N LYS A 121 -21.23 11.66 -3.46
CA LYS A 121 -21.37 13.06 -3.02
C LYS A 121 -21.71 13.13 -1.54
#